data_AF-A0A9D7M6D6-F1
#
_entry.id   AF-A0A9D7M6D6-F1
#
_cell.length_a   1.000
_cell.length_b   1.000
_cell.length_c   1.000
_cell.angle_alpha   90.00
_cell.angle_beta   90.00
_cell.angle_gamma   90.00
#
_symmetry.space_group_name_H-M   'P 1'
#
loop_
_entity.id
_entity.type
_entity.pdbx_description
1 polymer ?
#
loop_
_entity_poly.entity_id
_entity_poly.type
_entity_poly.pdbx_seq_one_letter_code
_entity_poly.pdbx_strand_id
1 'polypeptide(L)'
;MLFLFKKTTSFTFALEKNKNGEYVTVRQKEKDEILQIKGSGYVTYGNSIGFDSTSSVSGVKFFARKDRELKTFGSIKSASYEENGIFHSDAKIFQVAFPMDGPGCYTAFEFEKKYNEIKYFTSYYFHEYYPVEQVTVSYEIPKWLDIDLILKNGEGYDIKRTETKSKEGNTIVTFNASKLKANKQESNAPGASYFYPTFSCT
;
A
#
# COMPACT_ATOMS: atom_id res chain seq x y z
N MET A 1 -3.99 -17.59 -12.04
CA MET A 1 -4.68 -16.38 -11.58
C MET A 1 -4.35 -16.18 -10.12
N LEU A 2 -3.74 -15.03 -9.84
CA LEU A 2 -3.44 -14.56 -8.49
C LEU A 2 -4.58 -13.71 -7.96
N PHE A 3 -4.67 -13.66 -6.65
CA PHE A 3 -5.74 -13.02 -5.92
C PHE A 3 -5.17 -12.48 -4.61
N LEU A 4 -5.42 -11.22 -4.28
CA LEU A 4 -5.09 -10.70 -2.94
C LEU A 4 -6.21 -11.13 -2.00
N PHE A 5 -5.90 -12.09 -1.14
CA PHE A 5 -6.83 -12.55 -0.13
C PHE A 5 -7.09 -11.46 0.92
N LYS A 6 -6.04 -10.76 1.33
CA LYS A 6 -6.16 -9.66 2.28
C LYS A 6 -5.04 -8.66 2.05
N LYS A 7 -5.37 -7.38 2.09
CA LYS A 7 -4.41 -6.28 2.12
C LYS A 7 -4.63 -5.47 3.39
N THR A 8 -3.58 -5.29 4.17
CA THR A 8 -3.62 -4.47 5.38
C THR A 8 -2.59 -3.37 5.27
N THR A 9 -3.04 -2.11 5.32
CA THR A 9 -2.16 -0.94 5.31
C THR A 9 -2.44 -0.11 6.56
N SER A 10 -1.39 0.22 7.32
CA SER A 10 -1.48 1.09 8.49
C SER A 10 -0.57 2.29 8.36
N PHE A 11 -1.09 3.47 8.69
CA PHE A 11 -0.38 4.73 8.70
C PHE A 11 -0.21 5.23 10.13
N THR A 12 1.02 5.58 10.49
CA THR A 12 1.35 6.23 11.76
C THR A 12 2.11 7.52 11.52
N PHE A 13 1.89 8.50 12.39
CA PHE A 13 2.48 9.84 12.29
C PHE A 13 3.43 10.09 13.46
N ALA A 14 4.59 10.67 13.17
CA ALA A 14 5.57 11.02 14.19
C ALA A 14 6.09 12.44 13.98
N LEU A 15 6.32 13.16 15.08
CA LEU A 15 6.98 14.46 15.07
C LEU A 15 8.50 14.23 15.16
N GLU A 16 9.23 14.67 14.15
CA GLU A 16 10.70 14.62 14.10
C GLU A 16 11.28 16.04 14.11
N LYS A 17 12.53 16.18 14.56
CA LYS A 17 13.26 17.46 14.63
C LYS A 17 14.49 17.42 13.76
N ASN A 18 14.72 18.48 13.00
CA ASN A 18 15.97 18.72 12.29
C ASN A 18 16.50 20.14 12.60
N LYS A 19 17.58 20.54 11.94
CA LYS A 19 18.19 21.87 12.10
C LYS A 19 17.25 23.03 11.71
N ASN A 20 16.23 22.75 10.90
CA ASN A 20 15.30 23.73 10.33
C ASN A 20 13.94 23.77 11.07
N GLY A 21 13.74 22.91 12.08
CA GLY A 21 12.53 22.89 12.89
C GLY A 21 11.93 21.49 13.11
N GLU A 22 10.68 21.49 13.56
CA GLU A 22 9.83 20.31 13.71
C GLU A 22 9.10 20.02 12.40
N TYR A 23 9.01 18.73 12.04
CA TYR A 23 8.28 18.26 10.87
C TYR A 23 7.61 16.92 11.15
N VAL A 24 6.54 16.61 10.44
CA VAL A 24 5.77 15.38 10.64
C VAL A 24 6.17 14.35 9.60
N THR A 25 6.59 13.17 10.03
CA THR A 25 6.85 12.01 9.18
C THR A 25 5.67 11.05 9.18
N VAL A 26 5.49 10.32 8.08
CA VAL A 26 4.43 9.31 7.95
C VAL A 26 5.06 7.96 7.66
N ARG A 27 4.68 6.94 8.43
CA ARG A 27 5.10 5.56 8.21
C ARG A 27 3.91 4.74 7.72
N GLN A 28 4.02 4.26 6.49
CA GLN A 28 3.10 3.30 5.89
C GLN A 28 3.69 1.90 6.08
N LYS A 29 2.99 1.06 6.83
CA LYS A 29 3.27 -0.38 6.88
C LYS A 29 2.19 -1.12 6.12
N GLU A 30 2.60 -1.96 5.18
CA GLU A 30 1.68 -2.67 4.30
C GLU A 30 2.00 -4.15 4.26
N LYS A 31 0.95 -4.98 4.34
CA LYS A 31 1.02 -6.43 4.22
C LYS A 31 -0.03 -6.92 3.24
N ASP A 32 0.45 -7.51 2.15
CA ASP A 32 -0.36 -8.19 1.15
C ASP A 32 -0.33 -9.69 1.44
N GLU A 33 -1.49 -10.33 1.49
CA GLU A 33 -1.65 -11.78 1.57
C GLU A 33 -2.18 -12.30 0.23
N ILE A 34 -1.37 -13.06 -0.50
CA ILE A 34 -1.63 -13.48 -1.87
C ILE A 34 -1.97 -14.98 -1.88
N LEU A 35 -2.99 -15.34 -2.66
CA LEU A 35 -3.40 -16.71 -2.93
C LEU A 35 -3.45 -16.97 -4.44
N GLN A 36 -2.87 -18.09 -4.88
CA GLN A 36 -3.10 -18.60 -6.22
C GLN A 36 -4.35 -19.49 -6.23
N ILE A 37 -5.41 -19.10 -6.94
CA ILE A 37 -6.69 -19.83 -6.94
C ILE A 37 -6.81 -20.78 -8.14
N LYS A 38 -6.41 -20.33 -9.34
CA LYS A 38 -6.57 -21.09 -10.59
C LYS A 38 -5.29 -21.09 -11.41
N GLY A 39 -5.10 -22.14 -12.20
CA GLY A 39 -3.96 -22.32 -13.11
C GLY A 39 -2.98 -23.35 -12.55
N SER A 40 -2.77 -24.41 -13.33
CA SER A 40 -1.70 -25.38 -13.11
C SER A 40 -0.36 -24.72 -13.47
N GLY A 41 0.59 -24.72 -12.54
CA GLY A 41 1.95 -24.26 -12.78
C GLY A 41 2.33 -22.96 -12.05
N TYR A 42 3.57 -22.57 -12.30
CA TYR A 42 4.23 -21.42 -11.69
C TYR A 42 3.65 -20.10 -12.23
N VAL A 43 3.21 -19.24 -11.33
CA VAL A 43 2.81 -17.86 -11.64
C VAL A 43 3.64 -16.90 -10.80
N THR A 44 4.13 -15.82 -11.39
CA THR A 44 4.89 -14.80 -10.65
C THR A 44 3.95 -13.70 -10.18
N TYR A 45 3.95 -13.43 -8.87
CA TYR A 45 3.42 -12.19 -8.31
C TYR A 45 4.44 -11.08 -8.53
N GLY A 46 3.99 -9.90 -8.94
CA GLY A 46 4.82 -8.71 -9.06
C GLY A 46 4.12 -7.50 -8.47
N ASN A 47 4.84 -6.71 -7.67
CA ASN A 47 4.38 -5.42 -7.18
C ASN A 47 5.52 -4.38 -7.35
N SER A 48 5.15 -3.12 -7.59
CA SER A 48 6.06 -2.00 -7.80
C SER A 48 5.66 -0.84 -6.88
N ILE A 49 6.60 -0.41 -6.04
CA ILE A 49 6.40 0.65 -5.06
C ILE A 49 7.26 1.85 -5.49
N GLY A 50 6.63 2.96 -5.86
CA GLY A 50 7.33 4.20 -6.19
C GLY A 50 7.88 4.89 -4.94
N PHE A 51 9.09 5.44 -5.04
CA PHE A 51 9.73 6.28 -4.04
C PHE A 51 10.70 7.27 -4.70
N ASP A 52 11.19 8.24 -3.96
CA ASP A 52 12.02 9.35 -4.48
C ASP A 52 12.96 9.88 -3.37
N SER A 53 13.51 11.08 -3.50
CA SER A 53 14.32 11.68 -2.43
C SER A 53 13.54 12.01 -1.14
N THR A 54 12.21 12.02 -1.20
CA THR A 54 11.31 12.38 -0.10
C THR A 54 10.73 11.17 0.63
N SER A 55 11.00 9.96 0.16
CA SER A 55 10.46 8.73 0.73
C SER A 55 11.42 7.55 0.60
N SER A 56 11.29 6.57 1.48
CA SER A 56 12.15 5.37 1.46
C SER A 56 11.33 4.11 1.69
N VAL A 57 11.70 3.03 1.00
CA VAL A 57 11.11 1.69 1.19
C VAL A 57 12.11 0.79 1.90
N SER A 58 11.65 0.07 2.92
CA SER A 58 12.47 -0.79 3.76
C SER A 58 11.65 -1.92 4.38
N GLY A 59 12.29 -2.75 5.21
CA GLY A 59 11.58 -3.73 6.03
C GLY A 59 10.88 -4.83 5.24
N VAL A 60 11.36 -5.14 4.03
CA VAL A 60 10.74 -6.15 3.18
C VAL A 60 10.87 -7.54 3.78
N LYS A 61 9.72 -8.19 3.95
CA LYS A 61 9.63 -9.55 4.49
C LYS A 61 8.62 -10.37 3.70
N PHE A 62 8.87 -11.67 3.65
CA PHE A 62 7.97 -12.65 3.06
C PHE A 62 7.54 -13.64 4.12
N PHE A 63 6.30 -14.10 4.04
CA PHE A 63 5.77 -15.07 4.99
C PHE A 63 5.02 -16.18 4.26
N ALA A 64 5.23 -17.41 4.70
CA ALA A 64 4.34 -18.52 4.41
C ALA A 64 3.13 -18.48 5.37
N ARG A 65 2.20 -19.44 5.21
CA ARG A 65 1.05 -19.60 6.10
C ARG A 65 1.49 -19.64 7.58
N LYS A 66 0.61 -19.15 8.45
CA LYS A 66 0.84 -19.03 9.91
C LYS A 66 2.01 -18.09 10.25
N ASP A 67 2.20 -17.03 9.46
CA ASP A 67 3.20 -15.98 9.68
C ASP A 67 4.65 -16.48 9.81
N ARG A 68 4.96 -17.60 9.15
CA ARG A 68 6.33 -18.13 9.13
C ARG A 68 7.16 -17.33 8.14
N GLU A 69 8.12 -16.57 8.65
CA GLU A 69 9.01 -15.76 7.82
C GLU A 69 9.87 -16.61 6.88
N LEU A 70 9.98 -16.17 5.63
CA LEU A 70 10.81 -16.76 4.58
C LEU A 70 12.03 -15.85 4.37
N LYS A 71 13.21 -16.28 4.85
CA LYS A 71 14.43 -15.46 4.86
C LYS A 71 15.00 -15.18 3.46
N THR A 72 14.78 -16.06 2.51
CA THR A 72 15.25 -15.93 1.12
C THR A 72 14.13 -16.31 0.19
N PHE A 73 13.39 -15.31 -0.30
CA PHE A 73 12.26 -15.53 -1.20
C PHE A 73 12.10 -14.35 -2.16
N GLY A 74 11.80 -14.64 -3.42
CA GLY A 74 11.58 -13.63 -4.45
C GLY A 74 12.83 -12.88 -4.91
N SER A 75 12.59 -11.94 -5.81
CA SER A 75 13.53 -10.96 -6.32
C SER A 75 13.09 -9.58 -5.85
N ILE A 76 14.04 -8.83 -5.31
CA ILE A 76 13.88 -7.43 -4.94
C ILE A 76 14.84 -6.63 -5.81
N LYS A 77 14.35 -5.63 -6.52
CA LYS A 77 15.15 -4.73 -7.36
C LYS A 77 14.73 -3.29 -7.14
N SER A 78 15.68 -2.37 -7.17
CA SER A 78 15.40 -0.95 -7.29
C SER A 78 15.96 -0.42 -8.61
N ALA A 79 15.18 0.41 -9.30
CA ALA A 79 15.59 1.05 -10.54
C ALA A 79 15.16 2.52 -10.54
N SER A 80 15.95 3.39 -11.16
CA SER A 80 15.51 4.76 -11.46
C SER A 80 14.37 4.71 -12.48
N TYR A 81 13.36 5.56 -12.30
CA TYR A 81 12.33 5.75 -13.30
C TYR A 81 12.87 6.70 -14.38
N GLU A 82 13.07 6.17 -15.59
CA GLU A 82 13.51 6.95 -16.74
C GLU A 82 12.41 6.96 -17.79
N GLU A 83 11.90 8.14 -18.11
CA GLU A 83 10.98 8.33 -19.23
C GLU A 83 11.75 8.98 -20.39
N ASN A 84 12.00 8.19 -21.44
CA ASN A 84 12.60 8.64 -22.71
C ASN A 84 13.97 9.34 -22.61
N GLY A 85 14.73 9.15 -21.52
CA GLY A 85 16.13 9.59 -21.42
C GLY A 85 16.38 11.11 -21.41
N ILE A 86 15.33 11.94 -21.29
CA ILE A 86 15.44 13.41 -21.38
C ILE A 86 15.35 14.10 -20.01
N PHE A 87 14.88 13.40 -18.97
CA PHE A 87 14.76 13.95 -17.61
C PHE A 87 15.39 13.02 -16.56
N HIS A 88 16.37 13.53 -15.82
CA HIS A 88 16.87 12.91 -14.59
C HIS A 88 15.89 13.21 -13.45
N SER A 89 14.84 12.39 -13.33
CA SER A 89 14.01 12.39 -12.12
C SER A 89 14.73 11.63 -11.00
N ASP A 90 14.55 12.07 -9.76
CA ASP A 90 14.95 11.32 -8.56
C ASP A 90 13.98 10.18 -8.23
N ALA A 91 12.91 10.03 -9.02
CA ALA A 91 11.95 8.95 -8.91
C ALA A 91 12.60 7.59 -9.14
N LYS A 92 12.28 6.66 -8.27
CA LYS A 92 12.76 5.28 -8.25
C LYS A 92 11.59 4.34 -8.02
N ILE A 93 11.72 3.13 -8.54
CA ILE A 93 10.76 2.05 -8.34
C ILE A 93 11.44 0.95 -7.56
N PHE A 94 10.80 0.51 -6.48
CA PHE A 94 11.13 -0.69 -5.74
C PHE A 94 10.23 -1.83 -6.23
N GLN A 95 10.82 -2.78 -6.95
CA GLN A 95 10.12 -3.92 -7.52
C GLN A 95 10.32 -5.15 -6.63
N VAL A 96 9.21 -5.82 -6.32
CA VAL A 96 9.20 -7.14 -5.72
C VAL A 96 8.54 -8.13 -6.67
N ALA A 97 9.16 -9.28 -6.84
CA ALA A 97 8.57 -10.37 -7.61
C ALA A 97 8.86 -11.72 -6.97
N PHE A 98 7.89 -12.63 -6.91
CA PHE A 98 8.13 -13.98 -6.39
C PHE A 98 7.24 -15.03 -7.05
N PRO A 99 7.73 -16.28 -7.18
CA PRO A 99 6.96 -17.36 -7.77
C PRO A 99 5.90 -17.87 -6.79
N MET A 100 4.77 -18.29 -7.34
CA MET A 100 3.71 -19.03 -6.65
C MET A 100 3.52 -20.36 -7.37
N ASP A 101 3.56 -21.45 -6.61
CA ASP A 101 3.61 -22.82 -7.13
C ASP A 101 2.23 -23.49 -7.02
N GLY A 102 1.35 -23.12 -7.94
CA GLY A 102 0.09 -23.82 -8.14
C GLY A 102 -1.07 -23.41 -7.21
N PRO A 103 -2.26 -23.99 -7.44
CA PRO A 103 -3.47 -23.66 -6.70
C PRO A 103 -3.33 -23.91 -5.20
N GLY A 104 -3.80 -22.96 -4.38
CA GLY A 104 -3.71 -23.00 -2.92
C GLY A 104 -2.39 -22.47 -2.35
N CYS A 105 -1.40 -22.20 -3.21
CA CYS A 105 -0.15 -21.54 -2.82
C CYS A 105 -0.47 -20.18 -2.18
N TYR A 106 0.09 -19.96 -0.99
CA TYR A 106 -0.10 -18.76 -0.20
C TYR A 106 1.26 -18.15 0.08
N THR A 107 1.36 -16.84 -0.06
CA THR A 107 2.51 -16.06 0.39
C THR A 107 2.01 -14.70 0.83
N ALA A 108 2.54 -14.19 1.93
CA ALA A 108 2.36 -12.80 2.31
C ALA A 108 3.67 -12.02 2.08
N PHE A 109 3.53 -10.76 1.69
CA PHE A 109 4.60 -9.80 1.48
C PHE A 109 4.33 -8.57 2.35
N GLU A 110 5.32 -8.15 3.12
CA GLU A 110 5.25 -6.97 3.97
C GLU A 110 6.36 -5.99 3.60
N PHE A 111 6.07 -4.69 3.63
CA PHE A 111 7.06 -3.63 3.52
C PHE A 111 6.69 -2.42 4.37
N GLU A 112 7.68 -1.56 4.60
CA GLU A 112 7.50 -0.26 5.23
C GLU A 112 7.95 0.83 4.26
N LYS A 113 7.07 1.81 3.99
CA LYS A 113 7.40 3.05 3.31
C LYS A 113 7.35 4.21 4.30
N LYS A 114 8.46 4.94 4.43
CA LYS A 114 8.55 6.17 5.22
C LYS A 114 8.48 7.37 4.29
N TYR A 115 7.55 8.28 4.54
CA TYR A 115 7.50 9.61 3.94
C TYR A 115 8.21 10.58 4.89
N ASN A 116 9.19 11.32 4.38
CA ASN A 116 10.03 12.21 5.18
C ASN A 116 9.26 13.45 5.64
N GLU A 117 8.19 13.84 4.95
CA GLU A 117 7.29 14.92 5.38
C GLU A 117 5.85 14.59 4.98
N ILE A 118 4.89 15.00 5.81
CA ILE A 118 3.46 14.77 5.60
C ILE A 118 2.92 15.36 4.29
N LYS A 119 3.51 16.46 3.77
CA LYS A 119 3.07 17.06 2.50
C LYS A 119 3.26 16.15 1.28
N TYR A 120 4.12 15.13 1.40
CA TYR A 120 4.33 14.11 0.37
C TYR A 120 3.47 12.86 0.59
N PHE A 121 2.71 12.81 1.69
CA PHE A 121 1.76 11.74 1.91
C PHE A 121 0.56 11.93 0.96
N THR A 122 0.50 11.07 -0.05
CA THR A 122 -0.51 11.14 -1.12
C THR A 122 -1.79 10.36 -0.77
N SER A 123 -2.72 10.34 -1.72
CA SER A 123 -3.93 9.55 -1.61
C SER A 123 -3.66 8.04 -1.59
N TYR A 124 -4.50 7.28 -0.87
CA TYR A 124 -4.51 5.81 -0.90
C TYR A 124 -5.60 5.30 -1.85
N TYR A 125 -5.28 4.30 -2.67
CA TYR A 125 -6.19 3.68 -3.63
C TYR A 125 -6.61 2.31 -3.11
N PHE A 126 -7.91 2.03 -3.08
CA PHE A 126 -8.41 0.74 -2.60
C PHE A 126 -8.28 -0.38 -3.64
N HIS A 127 -8.29 -0.04 -4.93
CA HIS A 127 -8.21 -1.03 -6.00
C HIS A 127 -6.78 -1.34 -6.41
N GLU A 128 -6.55 -2.61 -6.71
CA GLU A 128 -5.24 -3.17 -7.03
C GLU A 128 -5.23 -3.77 -8.44
N TYR A 129 -4.04 -4.09 -8.93
CA TYR A 129 -3.89 -4.78 -10.22
C TYR A 129 -4.53 -6.19 -10.21
N TYR A 130 -4.54 -6.84 -9.05
CA TYR A 130 -5.23 -8.11 -8.84
C TYR A 130 -6.54 -7.87 -8.06
N PRO A 131 -7.56 -8.73 -8.22
CA PRO A 131 -8.75 -8.64 -7.39
C PRO A 131 -8.42 -8.86 -5.91
N VAL A 132 -9.16 -8.17 -5.03
CA VAL A 132 -8.91 -8.15 -3.59
C VAL A 132 -10.18 -8.53 -2.82
N GLU A 133 -10.11 -9.55 -1.95
CA GLU A 133 -11.29 -9.91 -1.12
C GLU A 133 -11.51 -8.89 0.00
N GLN A 134 -10.43 -8.48 0.68
CA GLN A 134 -10.50 -7.58 1.81
C GLN A 134 -9.34 -6.60 1.81
N VAL A 135 -9.65 -5.31 1.93
CA VAL A 135 -8.68 -4.24 2.18
C VAL A 135 -9.02 -3.59 3.51
N THR A 136 -8.04 -3.50 4.41
CA THR A 136 -8.14 -2.77 5.67
C THR A 136 -7.08 -1.68 5.67
N VAL A 137 -7.52 -0.43 5.80
CA VAL A 137 -6.65 0.75 5.89
C VAL A 137 -6.86 1.40 7.24
N SER A 138 -5.82 1.54 8.05
CA SER A 138 -5.90 2.21 9.36
C SER A 138 -4.98 3.42 9.46
N TYR A 139 -5.46 4.45 10.15
CA TYR A 139 -4.74 5.67 10.46
C TYR A 139 -4.72 5.84 11.96
N GLU A 140 -3.55 5.82 12.58
CA GLU A 140 -3.39 6.17 13.99
C GLU A 140 -2.95 7.63 14.09
N ILE A 141 -3.91 8.53 14.29
CA ILE A 141 -3.71 9.97 14.33
C ILE A 141 -3.43 10.40 15.78
N PRO A 142 -2.24 10.95 16.08
CA PRO A 142 -1.92 11.46 17.40
C PRO A 142 -2.78 12.65 17.81
N LYS A 143 -2.99 12.87 19.11
CA LYS A 143 -3.84 13.98 19.63
C LYS A 143 -3.40 15.38 19.19
N TRP A 144 -2.12 15.56 18.90
CA TRP A 144 -1.54 16.86 18.50
C TRP A 144 -1.72 17.15 17.01
N LEU A 145 -2.16 16.15 16.24
CA LEU A 145 -2.29 16.23 14.79
C LEU A 145 -3.77 16.26 14.43
N ASP A 146 -4.20 17.36 13.84
CA ASP A 146 -5.54 17.50 13.27
C ASP A 146 -5.46 17.27 11.75
N ILE A 147 -6.14 16.24 11.27
CA ILE A 147 -6.15 15.81 9.87
C ILE A 147 -7.57 15.40 9.51
N ASP A 148 -8.07 15.88 8.38
CA ASP A 148 -9.32 15.36 7.82
C ASP A 148 -9.06 14.20 6.86
N LEU A 149 -9.85 13.15 7.06
CA LEU A 149 -9.79 11.94 6.26
C LEU A 149 -11.03 11.85 5.36
N ILE A 150 -10.88 12.28 4.09
CA ILE A 150 -11.96 12.28 3.09
C ILE A 150 -11.91 11.03 2.20
N LEU A 151 -13.01 10.25 2.21
CA LEU A 151 -13.26 9.19 1.24
C LEU A 151 -13.94 9.76 -0.01
N LYS A 152 -13.33 9.56 -1.18
CA LYS A 152 -13.86 9.94 -2.50
C LYS A 152 -14.28 8.70 -3.27
N ASN A 153 -15.33 8.82 -4.10
CA ASN A 153 -15.83 7.76 -4.99
C ASN A 153 -16.20 6.44 -4.29
N GLY A 154 -16.69 6.50 -3.04
CA GLY A 154 -17.08 5.30 -2.29
C GLY A 154 -18.44 4.70 -2.69
N GLU A 155 -19.25 5.44 -3.46
CA GLU A 155 -20.59 5.00 -3.86
C GLU A 155 -20.54 3.71 -4.70
N GLY A 156 -21.41 2.75 -4.37
CA GLY A 156 -21.47 1.45 -5.04
C GLY A 156 -20.44 0.43 -4.56
N TYR A 157 -19.60 0.76 -3.57
CA TYR A 157 -18.65 -0.16 -2.94
C TYR A 157 -19.02 -0.47 -1.48
N ASP A 158 -18.71 -1.69 -1.02
CA ASP A 158 -18.84 -2.07 0.39
C ASP A 158 -17.61 -1.57 1.17
N ILE A 159 -17.61 -0.26 1.48
CA ILE A 159 -16.55 0.41 2.25
C ILE A 159 -17.15 0.93 3.57
N LYS A 160 -16.59 0.48 4.69
CA LYS A 160 -17.03 0.86 6.04
C LYS A 160 -15.94 1.63 6.75
N ARG A 161 -16.28 2.83 7.24
CA ARG A 161 -15.43 3.64 8.12
C ARG A 161 -15.81 3.37 9.58
N THR A 162 -14.82 3.14 10.42
CA THR A 162 -14.96 3.04 11.87
C THR A 162 -13.92 3.91 12.55
N GLU A 163 -14.28 4.48 13.70
CA GLU A 163 -13.38 5.33 14.48
C GLU A 163 -13.35 4.85 15.94
N THR A 164 -12.15 4.68 16.48
CA THR A 164 -11.93 4.29 17.88
C THR A 164 -10.82 5.13 18.50
N LYS A 165 -10.67 5.07 19.83
CA LYS A 165 -9.57 5.70 20.55
C LYS A 165 -8.56 4.64 20.99
N SER A 166 -7.27 4.92 20.80
CA SER A 166 -6.19 4.10 21.37
C SER A 166 -6.14 4.27 22.90
N LYS A 167 -5.36 3.42 23.58
CA LYS A 167 -5.17 3.54 25.04
C LYS A 167 -4.47 4.84 25.43
N GLU A 168 -3.61 5.33 24.55
CA GLU A 168 -2.86 6.59 24.63
C GLU A 168 -3.74 7.79 24.24
N GLY A 169 -4.94 7.51 23.72
CA GLY A 169 -5.97 8.45 23.30
C GLY A 169 -5.76 9.03 21.89
N ASN A 170 -4.96 8.37 21.06
CA ASN A 170 -4.88 8.65 19.62
C ASN A 170 -6.22 8.28 18.96
N THR A 171 -6.57 8.93 17.86
CA THR A 171 -7.74 8.55 17.05
C THR A 171 -7.32 7.49 16.04
N ILE A 172 -7.96 6.32 16.09
CA ILE A 172 -7.75 5.27 15.10
C ILE A 172 -8.92 5.27 14.14
N VAL A 173 -8.69 5.71 12.90
CA VAL A 173 -9.69 5.65 11.83
C VAL A 173 -9.37 4.44 10.96
N THR A 174 -10.35 3.56 10.75
CA THR A 174 -10.19 2.36 9.93
C THR A 174 -11.23 2.32 8.81
N PHE A 175 -10.77 2.05 7.59
CA PHE A 175 -11.60 1.77 6.43
C PHE A 175 -11.48 0.30 6.07
N ASN A 176 -12.62 -0.37 5.92
CA ASN A 176 -12.67 -1.76 5.46
C ASN A 176 -13.44 -1.82 4.15
N ALA A 177 -12.79 -2.27 3.09
CA ALA A 177 -13.40 -2.52 1.80
C ALA A 177 -13.42 -4.03 1.50
N SER A 178 -14.46 -4.50 0.81
CA SER A 178 -14.58 -5.92 0.44
C SER A 178 -14.88 -6.13 -1.04
N LYS A 179 -14.50 -7.30 -1.56
CA LYS A 179 -14.83 -7.82 -2.90
C LYS A 179 -14.52 -6.83 -4.03
N LEU A 180 -13.32 -6.25 -3.99
CA LEU A 180 -12.85 -5.31 -4.97
C LEU A 180 -12.37 -6.05 -6.22
N LYS A 181 -12.88 -5.62 -7.38
CA LYS A 181 -12.43 -6.15 -8.68
C LYS A 181 -11.05 -5.59 -9.00
N ALA A 182 -10.28 -6.33 -9.80
CA ALA A 182 -9.02 -5.83 -10.34
C ALA A 182 -9.23 -4.52 -11.13
N ASN A 183 -8.20 -3.68 -11.12
CA ASN A 183 -8.12 -2.51 -11.99
C ASN A 183 -8.35 -2.92 -13.45
N LYS A 184 -9.22 -2.17 -14.14
CA LYS A 184 -9.42 -2.32 -15.58
C LYS A 184 -8.47 -1.37 -16.28
N GLN A 185 -7.60 -1.92 -17.14
CA GLN A 185 -6.77 -1.12 -18.03
C GLN A 185 -7.53 -0.92 -19.35
N GLU A 186 -8.06 0.27 -19.57
CA GLU A 186 -8.70 0.66 -20.83
C GLU A 186 -7.90 1.79 -21.46
N SER A 187 -7.66 1.72 -22.78
CA SER A 187 -6.67 2.54 -23.50
C SER A 187 -6.90 4.06 -23.44
N ASN A 188 -8.00 4.55 -22.89
CA ASN A 188 -8.31 5.98 -22.74
C ASN A 188 -9.10 6.26 -21.45
N ALA A 189 -9.01 5.38 -20.45
CA ALA A 189 -9.65 5.65 -19.17
C ALA A 189 -9.02 6.91 -18.52
N PRO A 190 -9.81 7.78 -17.86
CA PRO A 190 -9.26 8.86 -17.06
C PRO A 190 -8.35 8.31 -15.94
N GLY A 191 -7.65 9.18 -15.23
CA GLY A 191 -6.82 8.75 -14.09
C GLY A 191 -7.66 8.00 -13.05
N ALA A 192 -7.08 6.98 -12.40
CA ALA A 192 -7.74 6.13 -11.41
C ALA A 192 -8.53 6.91 -10.35
N SER A 193 -8.01 8.06 -9.91
CA SER A 193 -8.65 8.91 -8.88
C SER A 193 -10.00 9.49 -9.29
N TYR A 194 -10.34 9.49 -10.59
CA TYR A 194 -11.61 10.00 -11.10
C TYR A 194 -12.79 9.07 -10.79
N PHE A 195 -12.58 7.75 -10.74
CA PHE A 195 -13.66 6.77 -10.61
C PHE A 195 -13.42 5.67 -9.59
N TYR A 196 -12.17 5.47 -9.14
CA TYR A 196 -11.89 4.52 -8.08
C TYR A 196 -11.99 5.16 -6.71
N PRO A 197 -12.43 4.38 -5.69
CA PRO A 197 -12.40 4.83 -4.31
C PRO A 197 -10.97 5.22 -3.95
N THR A 198 -10.83 6.46 -3.52
CA THR A 198 -9.57 7.00 -3.06
C THR A 198 -9.76 7.69 -1.74
N PHE A 199 -8.73 7.60 -0.92
CA PHE A 199 -8.61 8.36 0.30
C PHE A 199 -7.68 9.55 0.04
N SER A 200 -8.05 10.77 0.43
CA SER A 200 -7.14 11.92 0.42
C SER A 200 -7.02 12.52 1.82
N CYS A 201 -5.79 12.76 2.25
CA CYS A 201 -5.47 13.56 3.44
C CYS A 201 -5.52 15.04 3.06
N THR A 202 -6.23 15.86 3.84
CA THR A 202 -6.25 17.33 3.67
C THR A 202 -5.95 18.01 4.99
#